data_AF-A0A1X1JVI2-F1
#
_entry.id   AF-A0A1X1JVI2-F1
#
_cell.length_a   1.000
_cell.length_b   1.000
_cell.length_c   1.000
_cell.angle_alpha   90.00
_cell.angle_beta   90.00
_cell.angle_gamma   90.00
#
_symmetry.space_group_name_H-M   'P 1'
#
loop_
_entity.id
_entity.type
_entity.pdbx_description
1 polymer ?
#
loop_
_entity_poly.entity_id
_entity_poly.type
_entity_poly.pdbx_seq_one_letter_code
_entity_poly.pdbx_strand_id
1 'polypeptide(L)'
;MAEKTGKLFLEHGYQVKVLDLVNMKNSDGFNPFRYIETENDLNRMLTVYFNNTKGSGSRSDPFWDEASMTLVRALASYLVDFYNPPKIREQLIEESRLSQKEYQNLLKRQKKEVEERKKRGRYPSFAEISKLIK
;
A
#
# COMPACT_ATOMS: atom_id res chain seq x y z
N MET A 1 -26.85 7.31 -5.41
CA MET A 1 -27.03 5.83 -5.57
C MET A 1 -26.51 5.08 -4.36
N ALA A 2 -25.29 5.34 -3.88
CA ALA A 2 -24.74 4.69 -2.67
C ALA A 2 -25.64 4.81 -1.43
N GLU A 3 -26.24 5.98 -1.17
CA GLU A 3 -27.16 6.17 -0.02
C GLU A 3 -28.46 5.36 -0.10
N LYS A 4 -28.99 5.13 -1.31
CA LYS A 4 -30.27 4.43 -1.50
C LYS A 4 -30.11 2.92 -1.47
N THR A 5 -29.05 2.40 -2.09
CA THR A 5 -28.80 0.95 -2.16
C THR A 5 -27.99 0.44 -0.95
N GLY A 6 -27.20 1.31 -0.30
CA GLY A 6 -26.38 0.93 0.85
C GLY A 6 -27.20 0.43 2.04
N LYS A 7 -28.36 1.03 2.31
CA LYS A 7 -29.26 0.58 3.39
C LYS A 7 -29.77 -0.84 3.17
N LEU A 8 -30.15 -1.18 1.94
CA LEU A 8 -30.60 -2.53 1.59
C LEU A 8 -29.52 -3.58 1.86
N PHE A 9 -28.25 -3.30 1.50
CA PHE A 9 -27.15 -4.22 1.75
C PHE A 9 -26.82 -4.38 3.24
N LEU A 10 -26.93 -3.31 4.02
CA LEU A 10 -26.77 -3.38 5.49
C LEU A 10 -27.85 -4.26 6.12
N GLU A 11 -29.11 -4.14 5.68
CA GLU A 11 -30.24 -4.96 6.17
C GLU A 11 -30.06 -6.45 5.84
N HIS A 12 -29.38 -6.77 4.75
CA HIS A 12 -29.04 -8.15 4.36
C HIS A 12 -27.72 -8.65 5.01
N GLY A 13 -27.15 -7.89 5.95
CA GLY A 13 -25.96 -8.29 6.71
C GLY A 13 -24.61 -8.08 6.02
N TYR A 14 -24.57 -7.33 4.90
CA TYR A 14 -23.30 -7.02 4.24
C TYR A 14 -22.57 -5.86 4.90
N GLN A 15 -21.24 -5.94 4.94
CA GLN A 15 -20.41 -4.81 5.32
C GLN A 15 -20.26 -3.84 4.14
N VAL A 16 -20.91 -2.68 4.23
CA VAL A 16 -20.81 -1.61 3.23
C VAL A 16 -19.67 -0.66 3.61
N LYS A 17 -18.80 -0.34 2.66
CA LYS A 17 -17.77 0.71 2.79
C LYS A 17 -17.97 1.77 1.72
N VAL A 18 -17.80 3.03 2.09
CA VAL A 18 -18.04 4.18 1.21
C VAL A 18 -16.74 4.92 0.98
N LEU A 19 -16.39 5.11 -0.30
CA LEU A 19 -15.32 6.00 -0.74
C LEU A 19 -15.94 7.31 -1.25
N ASP A 20 -16.01 8.31 -0.39
CA ASP A 20 -16.47 9.65 -0.75
C ASP A 20 -15.25 10.53 -1.11
N LEU A 21 -15.19 10.96 -2.38
CA LEU A 21 -14.13 11.82 -2.91
C LEU A 21 -14.47 13.32 -2.83
N VAL A 22 -15.69 13.68 -2.42
CA VAL A 22 -16.15 15.06 -2.22
C VAL A 22 -16.00 15.45 -0.75
N ASN A 23 -16.51 14.62 0.18
CA ASN A 23 -16.36 14.82 1.62
C ASN A 23 -15.59 13.65 2.26
N MET A 24 -14.26 13.76 2.28
CA MET A 24 -13.39 12.71 2.83
C MET A 24 -13.62 12.41 4.32
N LYS A 25 -14.28 13.30 5.10
CA LYS A 25 -14.59 13.02 6.51
C LYS A 25 -15.63 11.90 6.67
N ASN A 26 -16.48 11.70 5.67
CA ASN A 26 -17.54 10.69 5.66
C ASN A 26 -17.12 9.41 4.92
N SER A 27 -15.86 9.34 4.50
CA SER A 27 -15.30 8.21 3.75
C SER A 27 -14.63 7.23 4.71
N ASP A 28 -14.75 5.94 4.45
CA ASP A 28 -14.03 4.89 5.18
C ASP A 28 -12.51 4.89 4.89
N GLY A 29 -12.10 5.74 3.94
CA GLY A 29 -10.72 5.86 3.48
C GLY A 29 -10.29 4.69 2.61
N PHE A 30 -9.30 4.93 1.75
CA PHE A 30 -8.74 3.91 0.88
C PHE A 30 -7.22 4.03 0.85
N ASN A 31 -6.53 2.97 1.28
CA ASN A 31 -5.08 2.86 1.17
C ASN A 31 -4.73 1.79 0.12
N PRO A 32 -4.26 2.18 -1.08
CA PRO A 32 -3.94 1.22 -2.14
C PRO A 32 -2.76 0.30 -1.77
N PHE A 33 -1.82 0.77 -0.93
CA PHE A 33 -0.67 -0.03 -0.50
C PHE A 33 -1.05 -1.23 0.37
N ARG A 34 -2.26 -1.22 0.98
CA ARG A 34 -2.76 -2.36 1.75
C ARG A 34 -2.98 -3.61 0.89
N TYR A 35 -3.17 -3.44 -0.42
CA TYR A 35 -3.53 -4.51 -1.35
C TYR A 35 -2.35 -4.95 -2.23
N ILE A 36 -1.15 -4.45 -1.95
CA ILE A 36 0.05 -4.79 -2.69
C ILE A 36 0.74 -5.96 -1.97
N GLU A 37 0.72 -7.14 -2.59
CA GLU A 37 1.43 -8.32 -2.11
C GLU A 37 2.63 -8.66 -3.00
N THR A 38 2.54 -8.32 -4.28
CA THR A 38 3.57 -8.60 -5.28
C THR A 38 4.00 -7.35 -6.03
N GLU A 39 5.18 -7.39 -6.66
CA GLU A 39 5.64 -6.31 -7.55
C GLU A 39 4.67 -6.06 -8.71
N ASN A 40 3.99 -7.11 -9.19
CA ASN A 40 3.00 -6.99 -10.24
C ASN A 40 1.78 -6.16 -9.79
N ASP A 41 1.38 -6.26 -8.52
CA ASP A 41 0.28 -5.45 -7.98
C ASP A 41 0.69 -3.99 -7.83
N LEU A 42 1.93 -3.73 -7.42
CA LEU A 42 2.49 -2.37 -7.41
C LEU A 42 2.51 -1.77 -8.82
N ASN A 43 2.96 -2.54 -9.81
CA ASN A 43 2.98 -2.08 -11.20
C ASN A 43 1.57 -1.79 -11.73
N ARG A 44 0.58 -2.66 -11.44
CA ARG A 44 -0.83 -2.40 -11.79
C ARG A 44 -1.35 -1.11 -11.16
N MET A 45 -1.08 -0.90 -9.86
CA MET A 45 -1.48 0.32 -9.15
C MET A 45 -0.87 1.57 -9.80
N LEU A 46 0.43 1.54 -10.08
CA LEU A 46 1.14 2.64 -10.71
C LEU A 46 0.63 2.92 -12.12
N THR A 47 0.35 1.88 -12.93
CA THR A 47 -0.24 2.04 -14.27
C THR A 47 -1.59 2.75 -14.21
N VAL A 48 -2.47 2.34 -13.29
CA VAL A 48 -3.77 3.01 -13.09
C VAL A 48 -3.55 4.46 -12.66
N TYR A 49 -2.62 4.72 -11.75
CA TYR A 49 -2.29 6.07 -11.30
C TYR A 49 -1.82 6.99 -12.43
N PHE A 50 -0.87 6.55 -13.25
CA PHE A 50 -0.38 7.37 -14.38
C PHE A 50 -1.42 7.55 -15.47
N ASN A 51 -2.20 6.52 -15.79
CA ASN A 51 -3.22 6.63 -16.82
C ASN A 51 -4.33 7.63 -16.45
N ASN A 52 -4.64 7.77 -15.15
CA ASN A 52 -5.64 8.72 -14.68
C ASN A 52 -5.11 10.14 -14.42
N THR A 53 -3.79 10.34 -14.40
CA THR A 53 -3.16 11.66 -14.18
C THR A 53 -2.59 12.28 -15.47
N LYS A 54 -2.52 11.51 -16.56
CA LYS A 54 -2.22 12.05 -17.90
C LYS A 54 -3.32 13.05 -18.29
N GLY A 55 -2.98 14.34 -18.34
CA GLY A 55 -3.89 15.38 -18.79
C GLY A 55 -4.31 15.18 -20.25
N SER A 56 -5.50 15.67 -20.62
CA SER A 56 -6.01 15.63 -22.00
C SER A 56 -5.38 16.70 -22.93
N GLY A 57 -4.32 17.36 -22.48
CA GLY A 57 -3.68 18.50 -23.14
C GLY A 57 -2.63 18.10 -24.18
N SER A 58 -1.94 19.11 -24.71
CA SER A 58 -0.82 18.96 -25.64
C SER A 58 0.21 17.96 -25.12
N ARG A 59 0.70 17.10 -26.02
CA ARG A 59 1.66 16.02 -25.77
C ARG A 59 2.75 16.46 -24.80
N SER A 60 2.73 15.90 -23.59
CA SER A 60 3.79 16.09 -22.59
C SER A 60 5.12 15.64 -23.16
N ASP A 61 6.21 16.28 -22.75
CA ASP A 61 7.55 15.88 -23.14
C ASP A 61 7.82 14.45 -22.62
N PRO A 62 8.22 13.50 -23.49
CA PRO A 62 8.51 12.12 -23.08
C PRO A 62 9.51 12.03 -21.92
N PHE A 63 10.47 12.94 -21.82
CA PHE A 63 11.44 12.95 -20.74
C PHE A 63 10.79 13.15 -19.37
N TRP A 64 9.91 14.14 -19.23
CA TRP A 64 9.27 14.46 -17.96
C TRP A 64 8.27 13.38 -17.54
N ASP A 65 7.59 12.76 -18.51
CA ASP A 65 6.69 11.63 -18.26
C ASP A 65 7.47 10.41 -17.73
N GLU A 66 8.60 10.07 -18.36
CA GLU A 66 9.42 8.93 -17.96
C GLU A 66 10.14 9.17 -16.63
N ALA A 67 10.70 10.36 -16.42
CA ALA A 67 11.36 10.73 -15.17
C ALA A 67 10.38 10.70 -13.98
N SER A 68 9.17 11.25 -14.16
CA SER A 68 8.12 11.24 -13.13
C SER A 68 7.67 9.82 -12.82
N MET A 69 7.48 8.99 -13.86
CA MET A 69 7.10 7.60 -13.69
C MET A 69 8.16 6.81 -12.90
N THR A 70 9.43 7.01 -13.24
CA THR A 70 10.55 6.35 -12.57
C THR A 70 10.67 6.77 -11.11
N LEU A 71 10.56 8.08 -10.83
CA LEU A 71 10.64 8.61 -9.47
C LEU A 71 9.53 8.07 -8.58
N VAL A 72 8.28 8.15 -9.03
CA VAL A 72 7.13 7.67 -8.24
C VAL A 72 7.19 6.16 -8.05
N ARG A 73 7.62 5.39 -9.06
CA ARG A 73 7.86 3.95 -8.90
C ARG A 73 8.90 3.68 -7.81
N ALA A 74 10.04 4.37 -7.84
CA ALA A 74 11.09 4.20 -6.84
C ALA A 74 10.60 4.52 -5.42
N LEU A 75 9.85 5.61 -5.24
CA LEU A 75 9.27 5.98 -3.94
C LEU A 75 8.22 4.97 -3.47
N ALA A 76 7.34 4.51 -4.36
CA ALA A 76 6.30 3.55 -4.03
C ALA A 76 6.89 2.17 -3.68
N SER A 77 7.90 1.70 -4.44
CA SER A 77 8.66 0.49 -4.11
C SER A 77 9.33 0.62 -2.74
N TYR A 78 9.97 1.76 -2.45
CA TYR A 78 10.57 1.99 -1.14
C TYR A 78 9.55 1.89 0.00
N LEU A 79 8.35 2.46 -0.17
CA LEU A 79 7.28 2.35 0.82
C LEU A 79 6.83 0.88 1.00
N VAL A 80 6.65 0.12 -0.08
CA VAL A 80 6.22 -1.28 0.01
C VAL A 80 7.26 -2.15 0.71
N ASP A 81 8.54 -1.96 0.38
CA ASP A 81 9.61 -2.85 0.84
C ASP A 81 10.13 -2.51 2.24
N PHE A 82 10.15 -1.21 2.61
CA PHE A 82 10.83 -0.74 3.82
C PHE A 82 9.90 -0.06 4.82
N TYR A 83 8.76 0.48 4.41
CA TYR A 83 7.89 1.20 5.34
C TYR A 83 7.08 0.24 6.21
N ASN A 84 7.31 0.31 7.52
CA ASN A 84 6.48 -0.37 8.50
C ASN A 84 5.54 0.67 9.14
N PRO A 85 4.24 0.68 8.82
CA PRO A 85 3.34 1.68 9.35
C PRO A 85 3.26 1.59 10.88
N PRO A 86 3.14 2.72 11.58
CA PRO A 86 2.94 2.72 13.01
C PRO A 86 1.64 1.99 13.37
N LYS A 87 1.66 1.28 14.49
CA LYS A 87 0.48 0.58 15.00
C LYS A 87 -0.62 1.59 15.32
N ILE A 88 -1.85 1.25 14.95
CA ILE A 88 -3.02 2.07 15.27
C ILE A 88 -3.32 1.94 16.77
N ARG A 89 -3.96 2.95 17.35
CA ARG A 89 -4.30 3.00 18.78
C ARG A 89 -5.01 1.74 19.28
N GLU A 90 -5.94 1.18 18.51
CA GLU A 90 -6.64 -0.05 18.90
C GLU A 90 -5.69 -1.25 19.00
N GLN A 91 -4.72 -1.36 18.08
CA GLN A 91 -3.73 -2.44 18.11
C GLN A 91 -2.80 -2.28 19.32
N LEU A 92 -2.43 -1.05 19.68
CA LEU A 92 -1.62 -0.78 20.88
C LEU A 92 -2.38 -1.15 22.16
N ILE A 93 -3.69 -0.86 22.22
CA ILE A 93 -4.54 -1.22 23.36
C ILE A 93 -4.65 -2.74 23.48
N GLU A 94 -4.89 -3.45 22.38
CA GLU A 94 -4.93 -4.92 22.39
C GLU A 94 -3.58 -5.52 22.80
N GLU A 95 -2.47 -4.99 22.29
CA GLU A 95 -1.13 -5.44 22.70
C GLU A 95 -0.86 -5.22 24.19
N SER A 96 -1.38 -4.13 24.77
CA SER A 96 -1.24 -3.84 26.21
C SER A 96 -2.05 -4.79 27.11
N ARG A 97 -3.06 -5.46 26.55
CA ARG A 97 -3.93 -6.42 27.27
C ARG A 97 -3.37 -7.84 27.26
N LEU A 98 -2.33 -8.13 26.46
CA LEU A 98 -1.75 -9.45 26.32
C LEU A 98 -0.98 -9.89 27.57
N SER A 99 -1.01 -11.20 27.86
CA SER A 99 -0.11 -11.79 28.84
C SER A 99 1.35 -11.68 28.39
N GLN A 100 2.30 -11.64 29.35
CA GLN A 100 3.73 -11.56 29.07
C GLN A 100 4.20 -12.62 28.05
N LYS A 101 3.68 -13.84 28.16
CA LYS A 101 4.04 -14.95 27.26
C LYS A 101 3.51 -14.73 25.84
N GLU A 102 2.29 -14.21 25.71
CA GLU A 102 1.66 -13.91 24.42
C GLU A 102 2.34 -12.74 23.73
N TYR A 103 2.69 -11.70 24.48
CA TYR A 103 3.46 -10.55 23.99
C TYR A 103 4.83 -10.99 23.44
N GLN A 104 5.54 -11.88 24.14
CA GLN A 104 6.82 -12.43 23.65
C GLN A 104 6.66 -13.25 22.36
N ASN A 105 5.58 -14.03 22.24
CA ASN A 105 5.27 -14.76 21.02
C ASN A 105 4.91 -13.83 19.85
N LEU A 106 4.15 -12.77 20.12
CA LEU A 106 3.80 -11.73 19.14
C LEU A 106 5.06 -11.03 18.61
N LEU A 107 5.97 -10.62 19.50
CA LEU A 107 7.24 -10.00 19.10
C LEU A 107 8.10 -10.95 18.25
N LYS A 108 8.17 -12.23 18.61
CA LYS A 108 8.87 -13.25 17.79
C LYS A 108 8.25 -13.37 16.41
N ARG A 109 6.91 -13.37 16.31
CA ARG A 109 6.19 -13.44 15.04
C ARG A 109 6.44 -12.20 14.18
N GLN A 110 6.32 -11.00 14.75
CA GLN A 110 6.58 -9.74 14.05
C GLN A 110 8.04 -9.67 13.55
N LYS A 111 9.02 -10.09 14.37
CA LYS A 111 10.42 -10.17 13.94
C LYS A 111 10.63 -11.12 12.77
N LYS A 112 10.06 -12.33 12.85
CA LYS A 112 10.14 -13.32 11.77
C LYS A 112 9.50 -12.81 10.48
N GLU A 113 8.34 -12.17 10.59
CA GLU A 113 7.63 -11.59 9.44
C GLU A 113 8.43 -10.46 8.79
N VAL A 114 9.00 -9.54 9.58
CA VAL A 114 9.90 -8.49 9.06
C VAL A 114 11.11 -9.10 8.37
N GLU A 115 11.67 -10.18 8.91
CA GLU A 115 12.81 -10.86 8.32
C GLU A 115 12.48 -11.64 7.05
N GLU A 116 11.29 -12.24 6.96
CA GLU A 116 10.76 -12.82 5.73
C GLU A 116 10.46 -11.75 4.67
N ARG A 117 9.91 -10.59 5.06
CA ARG A 117 9.73 -9.44 4.17
C ARG A 117 11.06 -8.94 3.62
N LYS A 118 12.09 -8.82 4.47
CA LYS A 118 13.47 -8.48 4.05
C LYS A 118 14.06 -9.51 3.08
N LYS A 119 13.73 -10.79 3.23
CA LYS A 119 14.16 -11.85 2.29
C LYS A 119 13.40 -11.78 0.96
N ARG A 120 12.13 -11.37 0.97
CA ARG A 120 11.30 -11.17 -0.22
C ARG A 120 11.69 -9.91 -1.01
N GLY A 121 12.16 -8.85 -0.33
CA GLY A 121 12.51 -7.55 -0.91
C GLY A 121 14.01 -7.26 -1.06
N ARG A 122 14.89 -8.27 -1.19
CA ARG A 122 16.30 -8.00 -1.53
C ARG A 122 16.41 -7.64 -3.02
N TYR A 123 16.13 -6.39 -3.36
CA TYR A 123 16.62 -5.83 -4.62
C TYR A 123 18.14 -5.70 -4.53
N PRO A 124 18.90 -6.28 -5.48
CA PRO A 124 20.34 -6.09 -5.52
C PRO A 124 20.64 -4.58 -5.57
N SER A 125 21.61 -4.13 -4.78
CA SER A 125 22.11 -2.76 -4.85
C SER A 125 22.48 -2.40 -6.28
N PHE A 126 22.48 -1.12 -6.63
CA PHE A 126 22.93 -0.67 -7.95
C PHE A 126 24.31 -1.25 -8.34
N ALA A 127 25.19 -1.45 -7.36
CA ALA A 127 26.49 -2.12 -7.54
C ALA A 127 26.39 -3.64 -7.81
N GLU A 128 25.39 -4.33 -7.26
CA GLU A 128 25.10 -5.74 -7.55
C GLU A 128 24.39 -5.88 -8.91
N ILE A 129 23.48 -4.97 -9.27
CA ILE A 129 22.82 -4.91 -10.59
C ILE A 129 23.86 -4.65 -11.69
N SER A 130 24.78 -3.71 -11.48
CA SER A 130 25.87 -3.41 -12.42
C SER A 130 26.80 -4.61 -12.67
N LYS A 131 26.93 -5.53 -11.70
CA LYS A 131 27.69 -6.77 -11.87
C LYS A 131 26.94 -7.85 -12.67
N LEU A 132 25.61 -7.78 -12.71
CA LEU A 132 24.73 -8.70 -13.44
C LEU A 132 24.53 -8.29 -14.91
N ILE A 133 24.81 -7.03 -15.26
CA ILE A 133 24.71 -6.50 -16.63
C ILE A 133 26.07 -6.58 -17.37
N LYS A 134 26.89 -7.58 -17.04
CA LYS A 134 28.13 -7.88 -17.77
C LYS A 134 27.98 -9.13 -18.62
#